data_AF-A0A945E615-F1
#
_entry.id   AF-A0A945E615-F1
#
_cell.length_a   1.000
_cell.length_b   1.000
_cell.length_c   1.000
_cell.angle_alpha   90.00
_cell.angle_beta   90.00
_cell.angle_gamma   90.00
#
_symmetry.space_group_name_H-M   'P 1'
#
loop_
_entity.id
_entity.type
_entity.pdbx_description
1 polymer ?
#
loop_
_entity_poly.entity_id
_entity_poly.type
_entity_poly.pdbx_seq_one_letter_code
_entity_poly.pdbx_strand_id
1 'polypeptide(L)' 'MAGEFAELRARLEAISEEMSDLAIMRLRESIDAGGTELPVDERRLTRARRAVDKAVHLLDEPDDAGW' A
#
# COMPACT_ATOMS: atom_id res chain seq x y z
N MET A 1 -18.23 -0.01 16.03
CA MET A 1 -16.92 0.64 15.83
C MET A 1 -15.75 -0.34 15.72
N ALA A 2 -15.33 -1.07 16.77
CA ALA A 2 -14.18 -1.99 16.65
C ALA A 2 -14.28 -3.01 15.48
N GLY A 3 -15.48 -3.52 15.18
CA GLY A 3 -15.71 -4.40 14.03
C GLY A 3 -15.66 -3.70 12.67
N GLU A 4 -16.08 -2.43 12.59
CA GLU A 4 -16.06 -1.64 11.35
C GLU A 4 -14.64 -1.21 10.99
N PHE A 5 -13.82 -0.83 11.99
CA PHE A 5 -12.40 -0.55 11.78
C PHE A 5 -11.61 -1.79 11.39
N ALA A 6 -11.91 -2.95 11.97
CA ALA A 6 -11.31 -4.21 11.56
C ALA A 6 -11.62 -4.57 10.09
N GLU A 7 -12.86 -4.36 9.64
CA GLU A 7 -13.24 -4.58 8.24
C GLU A 7 -12.52 -3.60 7.29
N LEU A 8 -12.47 -2.31 7.64
CA LEU A 8 -11.74 -1.31 6.87
C LEU A 8 -10.24 -1.61 6.81
N ARG A 9 -9.64 -2.02 7.94
CA ARG A 9 -8.24 -2.43 8.06
C ARG A 9 -7.94 -3.59 7.11
N ALA A 10 -8.76 -4.65 7.14
CA ALA A 10 -8.60 -5.81 6.25
C ALA A 10 -8.66 -5.43 4.76
N ARG A 11 -9.56 -4.49 4.40
CA ARG A 11 -9.66 -3.99 3.02
C ARG A 11 -8.43 -3.17 2.63
N LEU A 12 -7.90 -2.34 3.53
CA LEU A 12 -6.69 -1.56 3.28
C LEU A 12 -5.45 -2.46 3.17
N GLU A 13 -5.35 -3.51 3.97
CA GLU A 13 -4.29 -4.53 3.85
C GLU A 13 -4.33 -5.21 2.49
N ALA A 14 -5.51 -5.64 2.02
CA ALA A 14 -5.68 -6.20 0.69
C ALA A 14 -5.23 -5.24 -0.42
N ILE A 15 -5.62 -3.96 -0.33
CA ILE A 15 -5.20 -2.93 -1.28
C ILE A 15 -3.67 -2.71 -1.23
N SER A 16 -3.05 -2.79 -0.04
CA SER A 16 -1.59 -2.69 0.10
C SER A 16 -0.85 -3.82 -0.63
N GLU A 17 -1.36 -5.05 -0.50
CA GLU A 17 -0.83 -6.20 -1.22
C GLU A 17 -1.02 -6.05 -2.74
N GLU A 18 -2.20 -5.65 -3.20
CA GLU A 18 -2.45 -5.40 -4.63
C GLU A 18 -1.49 -4.35 -5.22
N MET A 19 -1.19 -3.28 -4.47
CA MET A 19 -0.21 -2.28 -4.89
C MET A 19 1.22 -2.84 -4.96
N SER A 20 1.54 -3.81 -4.11
CA SER A 20 2.84 -4.49 -4.09
C SER A 20 3.01 -5.39 -5.30
N ASP A 21 1.98 -6.19 -5.61
CA ASP A 21 1.95 -7.04 -6.80
C ASP A 21 2.06 -6.21 -8.08
N LEU A 22 1.32 -5.10 -8.15
CA LEU A 22 1.36 -4.17 -9.28
C LEU A 22 2.76 -3.53 -9.43
N ALA A 23 3.41 -3.15 -8.34
CA ALA A 23 4.77 -2.60 -8.39
C ALA A 23 5.77 -3.64 -8.93
N ILE A 24 5.69 -4.90 -8.46
CA ILE A 24 6.54 -6.00 -8.95
C ILE A 24 6.29 -6.26 -10.44
N MET A 25 5.03 -6.27 -10.87
CA MET A 25 4.67 -6.48 -12.28
C MET A 25 5.26 -5.37 -13.16
N ARG A 26 5.11 -4.10 -12.78
CA ARG A 26 5.67 -2.97 -13.54
C ARG A 26 7.20 -2.98 -13.58
N LEU A 27 7.86 -3.42 -12.51
CA LEU A 27 9.30 -3.57 -12.49
C LEU A 27 9.76 -4.63 -13.50
N ARG A 28 9.06 -5.78 -13.56
CA ARG A 28 9.34 -6.84 -14.55
C ARG A 28 9.14 -6.34 -15.98
N GLU A 29 8.01 -5.70 -16.25
CA GLU A 29 7.72 -5.12 -17.58
C GLU A 29 8.79 -4.10 -18.01
N SER A 30 9.29 -3.28 -17.08
CA SER A 30 10.38 -2.34 -17.34
C SER A 30 11.68 -3.05 -17.70
N ILE A 31 12.03 -4.12 -16.99
CA ILE A 31 13.22 -4.93 -17.26
C ILE A 31 13.11 -5.59 -18.64
N ASP A 32 11.95 -6.19 -18.94
CA ASP A 32 11.69 -6.88 -20.20
C ASP A 32 11.71 -5.91 -21.41
N ALA A 33 11.30 -4.65 -21.21
CA ALA A 33 11.38 -3.59 -22.20
C ALA A 33 12.79 -2.97 -22.34
N GLY A 34 13.78 -3.43 -21.56
CA GLY A 34 15.15 -2.88 -21.57
C GLY A 34 15.28 -1.52 -20.87
N GLY A 35 14.32 -1.15 -20.02
CA GLY A 35 14.34 0.08 -19.23
C GLY A 35 15.42 0.04 -18.14
N THR A 36 16.20 1.12 -18.03
CA THR A 36 17.27 1.28 -17.04
C THR A 36 16.90 2.20 -15.87
N GLU A 37 15.73 2.84 -15.95
CA GLU A 37 15.21 3.76 -14.93
C GLU A 37 13.97 3.21 -14.25
N LEU A 38 13.81 3.55 -12.97
CA LEU A 38 12.62 3.19 -12.20
C LEU A 38 11.40 3.93 -12.79
N PRO A 39 10.35 3.23 -13.26
CA PRO A 39 9.17 3.88 -13.84
C PRO A 39 8.55 4.91 -12.90
N VAL A 40 8.05 6.03 -13.45
CA VAL A 40 7.33 7.06 -12.68
C VAL A 40 6.15 6.46 -11.90
N ASP A 41 5.51 5.45 -12.49
CA ASP A 41 4.42 4.68 -11.88
C ASP A 41 4.88 3.94 -10.62
N GLU A 42 6.11 3.42 -10.58
CA GLU A 42 6.65 2.70 -9.43
C GLU A 42 6.85 3.62 -8.22
N ARG A 43 7.44 4.82 -8.43
CA ARG A 43 7.58 5.83 -7.37
C ARG A 43 6.21 6.33 -6.86
N ARG A 44 5.21 6.35 -7.73
CA ARG A 44 3.83 6.70 -7.34
C ARG A 44 3.19 5.59 -6.52
N LEU A 45 3.36 4.33 -6.94
CA LEU A 45 2.88 3.14 -6.23
C LEU A 45 3.49 3.01 -4.84
N THR A 46 4.81 3.17 -4.70
CA THR A 46 5.45 3.09 -3.36
C THR A 46 4.91 4.15 -2.40
N ARG A 47 4.66 5.38 -2.89
CA ARG A 47 4.11 6.45 -2.04
C ARG A 47 2.66 6.18 -1.65
N ALA A 48 1.84 5.70 -2.59
CA ALA A 48 0.46 5.32 -2.30
C ALA A 48 0.41 4.18 -1.27
N ARG A 49 1.26 3.15 -1.44
CA ARG A 49 1.37 2.03 -0.50
C ARG A 49 1.70 2.49 0.91
N ARG A 50 2.70 3.35 1.10
CA ARG A 50 3.04 3.90 2.42
C ARG A 50 1.88 4.65 3.07
N ALA A 51 1.06 5.35 2.29
CA ALA A 51 -0.10 6.05 2.82
C ALA A 51 -1.20 5.08 3.29
N VAL A 52 -1.40 3.98 2.55
CA VAL A 52 -2.33 2.91 2.94
C VAL A 52 -1.83 2.14 4.16
N ASP A 53 -0.55 1.77 4.20
CA ASP A 53 0.06 1.11 5.36
C ASP A 53 -0.09 1.98 6.62
N LYS A 54 0.10 3.30 6.49
CA LYS A 54 -0.15 4.23 7.60
C LYS A 54 -1.62 4.23 8.05
N ALA A 55 -2.57 4.17 7.12
CA ALA A 55 -3.99 4.11 7.46
C ALA A 55 -4.34 2.80 8.17
N VAL A 56 -3.77 1.66 7.74
CA VAL A 56 -3.90 0.37 8.44
C VAL A 56 -3.45 0.49 9.90
N HIS A 57 -2.27 1.09 10.14
CA HIS A 57 -1.75 1.27 11.49
C HIS A 57 -2.64 2.18 12.35
N LEU A 58 -3.15 3.28 11.80
CA LEU A 58 -4.05 4.19 12.53
C LEU A 58 -5.38 3.54 12.94
N LEU A 59 -5.85 2.56 12.19
CA LEU A 59 -7.08 1.81 12.53
C LEU A 59 -6.83 0.65 13.51
N ASP A 60 -5.57 0.34 13.78
CA ASP A 60 -5.13 -0.69 14.75
C ASP A 60 -4.85 -0.08 16.13
N GLU A 61 -4.65 1.24 16.21
CA GLU A 61 -4.40 1.95 17.46
C GLU A 61 -5.65 1.89 18.37
N PRO A 62 -5.50 1.52 19.66
CA PRO A 62 -6.60 1.57 20.61
C PRO A 62 -7.06 3.03 20.76
N ASP A 63 -8.39 3.24 20.86
CA ASP A 63 -9.04 4.58 20.94
C ASP A 63 -8.43 5.51 22.02
N ASP A 64 -7.72 4.95 23.01
CA ASP A 64 -7.05 5.67 24.12
C ASP A 64 -5.60 6.13 23.83
N ALA A 65 -5.08 5.95 22.61
CA ALA A 65 -3.82 6.54 22.17
C ALA A 65 -4.00 8.05 21.92
N GLY A 66 -4.19 8.79 23.01
CA GLY A 66 -4.41 10.23 23.01
C GLY A 66 -3.33 11.00 22.26
N TRP A 67 -3.78 11.83 21.31
CA TRP A 67 -3.03 12.93 20.72
C TRP A 67 -2.87 14.08 21.70
#